data_AF-A0A957CQY1-F1
#
_entry.id   AF-A0A957CQY1-F1
#
_cell.length_a   1.000
_cell.length_b   1.000
_cell.length_c   1.000
_cell.angle_alpha   90.00
_cell.angle_beta   90.00
_cell.angle_gamma   90.00
#
_symmetry.space_group_name_H-M   'P 1'
#
loop_
_entity.id
_entity.type
_entity.pdbx_description
1 polymer ?
#
loop_
_entity_poly.entity_id
_entity_poly.type
_entity_poly.pdbx_seq_one_letter_code
_entity_poly.pdbx_strand_id
1 'polypeptide(L)' 'MNSTKHLLMLSASTQEALDEATDSLCLYLQQAQPDLADVAYSLQQQPSQAFRRCVVVQDMADA' A
#
# COMPACT_ATOMS: atom_id res chain seq x y z
N MET A 1 23.37 -7.18 -5.93
CA MET A 1 22.77 -6.26 -4.93
C MET A 1 21.42 -6.84 -4.57
N ASN A 2 21.16 -7.14 -3.29
CA ASN A 2 19.81 -7.52 -2.86
C ASN A 2 19.00 -6.23 -2.76
N SER A 3 18.04 -6.03 -3.66
CA SER A 3 17.06 -4.95 -3.50
C SER A 3 16.01 -5.39 -2.50
N THR A 4 15.82 -4.62 -1.43
CA THR A 4 14.75 -4.85 -0.45
C THR A 4 13.40 -4.65 -1.13
N LYS A 5 12.46 -5.56 -0.91
CA LYS A 5 11.09 -5.49 -1.45
C LYS A 5 10.11 -5.41 -0.30
N HIS A 6 9.06 -4.62 -0.49
CA HIS A 6 7.99 -4.41 0.48
C HIS A 6 6.66 -4.89 -0.10
N LEU A 7 5.77 -5.39 0.76
CA LEU A 7 4.41 -5.78 0.39
C LEU A 7 3.43 -4.77 0.98
N LEU A 8 2.80 -3.99 0.12
CA LEU A 8 1.71 -3.07 0.49
C LEU A 8 0.39 -3.84 0.39
N MET A 9 -0.41 -3.81 1.45
CA MET A 9 -1.69 -4.53 1.53
C MET A 9 -2.82 -3.58 1.87
N LEU A 10 -3.78 -3.43 0.95
CA LEU A 10 -5.01 -2.70 1.18
C LEU A 10 -6.17 -3.68 1.28
N SER A 11 -7.16 -3.33 2.10
CA SER A 11 -8.42 -4.05 2.12
C SER A 11 -9.59 -3.14 2.46
N ALA A 12 -10.76 -3.46 1.91
CA ALA A 12 -11.99 -2.73 2.12
C ALA A 12 -13.22 -3.65 2.09
N SER A 13 -14.38 -3.10 2.44
CA SER A 13 -15.65 -3.82 2.55
C SER A 13 -16.36 -3.96 1.21
N THR A 14 -16.04 -3.10 0.24
CA THR A 14 -16.50 -3.14 -1.14
C THR A 14 -15.34 -2.94 -2.12
N GLN A 15 -15.57 -3.23 -3.39
CA GLN A 15 -14.57 -3.01 -4.45
C GLN A 15 -14.29 -1.51 -4.65
N GLU A 16 -15.33 -0.68 -4.63
CA GLU A 16 -15.22 0.77 -4.82
C GLU A 16 -14.39 1.42 -3.70
N ALA A 17 -14.62 1.02 -2.45
CA ALA A 17 -13.83 1.51 -1.32
C ALA A 17 -12.36 1.06 -1.39
N LEU A 18 -12.09 -0.11 -1.99
CA LEU A 18 -10.71 -0.56 -2.22
C LEU A 18 -10.02 0.28 -3.31
N ASP A 19 -10.77 0.68 -4.33
CA ASP A 19 -10.27 1.56 -5.39
C ASP A 19 -9.97 2.97 -4.84
N GLU A 20 -10.90 3.57 -4.09
CA GLU A 20 -10.69 4.87 -3.42
C GLU A 20 -9.50 4.85 -2.43
N ALA A 21 -9.36 3.77 -1.66
CA ALA A 21 -8.23 3.60 -0.74
C ALA A 21 -6.90 3.49 -1.49
N THR A 22 -6.91 2.91 -2.69
CA THR A 22 -5.71 2.80 -3.53
C THR A 22 -5.31 4.16 -4.09
N ASP A 23 -6.26 4.91 -4.63
CA ASP A 23 -6.00 6.25 -5.16
C ASP A 23 -5.47 7.18 -4.06
N SER A 24 -6.06 7.08 -2.86
CA SER A 24 -5.62 7.82 -1.67
C SER A 24 -4.19 7.45 -1.25
N LEU A 25 -3.85 6.16 -1.28
CA LEU A 25 -2.50 5.69 -0.96
C LEU A 25 -1.50 6.22 -2.00
N CYS A 26 -1.79 6.10 -3.30
CA CYS A 26 -0.93 6.61 -4.36
C CYS A 26 -0.68 8.12 -4.21
N LEU A 27 -1.73 8.90 -3.95
CA LEU A 27 -1.60 10.34 -3.71
C LEU A 27 -0.72 10.65 -2.49
N TYR A 28 -0.92 9.95 -1.38
CA TYR A 28 -0.10 10.10 -0.17
C TYR A 28 1.37 9.77 -0.43
N LEU A 29 1.65 8.65 -1.11
CA LEU A 29 3.00 8.22 -1.46
C LEU A 29 3.72 9.28 -2.32
N GLN A 30 3.04 9.82 -3.32
CA GLN A 30 3.60 10.85 -4.21
C GLN A 30 3.89 12.16 -3.48
N GLN A 31 3.01 12.58 -2.56
CA GLN A 31 3.13 13.88 -1.89
C GLN A 31 4.08 13.84 -0.69
N ALA A 32 3.99 12.82 0.15
CA ALA A 32 4.73 12.75 1.41
C ALA A 32 6.09 12.06 1.25
N GLN A 33 6.26 11.21 0.22
CA GLN A 33 7.45 10.38 0.01
C GLN A 33 7.93 9.68 1.29
N PRO A 34 7.05 8.93 1.99
CA PRO A 34 7.39 8.26 3.24
C PRO A 34 8.33 7.08 3.03
N ASP A 35 8.86 6.51 4.12
CA ASP A 35 9.56 5.23 4.08
C ASP A 35 8.56 4.09 3.76
N LEU A 36 8.83 3.32 2.71
CA LEU A 36 8.00 2.20 2.28
C LEU A 36 7.91 1.08 3.32
N ALA A 37 8.94 0.90 4.15
CA ALA A 37 8.91 -0.08 5.22
C ALA A 37 7.86 0.28 6.29
N ASP A 38 7.81 1.56 6.67
CA ASP A 38 6.85 2.08 7.65
C ASP A 38 5.41 2.05 7.11
N VAL A 39 5.23 2.36 5.83
CA VAL A 39 3.92 2.24 5.16
C VAL A 39 3.47 0.79 5.13
N ALA A 40 4.34 -0.13 4.67
CA ALA A 40 4.02 -1.55 4.61
C ALA A 40 3.64 -2.11 5.99
N TYR A 41 4.38 -1.73 7.03
CA TYR A 41 4.05 -2.08 8.41
C TYR A 41 2.69 -1.53 8.82
N SER A 42 2.44 -0.24 8.61
CA SER A 42 1.19 0.42 9.01
C SER A 42 -0.04 -0.21 8.35
N LEU A 43 0.06 -0.57 7.07
CA LEU A 43 -0.98 -1.28 6.32
C LEU A 43 -1.24 -2.69 6.86
N GLN A 44 -0.18 -3.41 7.23
CA GLN A 44 -0.26 -4.77 7.81
C GLN A 44 -0.92 -4.80 9.18
N GLN A 45 -0.86 -3.71 9.94
CA GLN A 45 -1.49 -3.60 11.26
C GLN A 45 -3.01 -3.37 11.17
N GLN A 46 -3.55 -3.02 10.00
CA GLN A 46 -4.99 -2.86 9.82
C GLN A 46 -5.68 -4.22 9.73
N PRO A 47 -6.87 -4.40 10.34
CA PRO A 47 -7.63 -5.62 10.18
C PRO A 47 -8.05 -5.81 8.72
N SER A 48 -7.80 -7.01 8.19
CA SER A 48 -8.13 -7.33 6.80
C SER A 48 -9.64 -7.43 6.58
N GLN A 49 -10.12 -6.85 5.48
CA GLN A 49 -11.52 -6.92 5.05
C GLN A 49 -11.71 -7.88 3.85
N ALA A 50 -12.90 -7.88 3.26
CA ALA A 50 -13.31 -8.85 2.24
C ALA A 50 -12.60 -8.64 0.89
N PHE A 51 -12.52 -7.39 0.42
CA PHE A 51 -11.83 -7.03 -0.82
C PHE A 51 -10.39 -6.67 -0.49
N ARG A 52 -9.43 -7.21 -1.24
CA ARG A 52 -8.00 -7.09 -0.92
C ARG A 52 -7.17 -6.80 -2.16
N ARG A 53 -6.18 -5.93 -2.02
CA ARG A 53 -5.18 -5.61 -3.04
C ARG A 53 -3.80 -5.69 -2.40
N CYS A 54 -2.89 -6.42 -3.05
CA CYS A 54 -1.51 -6.54 -2.60
C CYS A 54 -0.58 -6.16 -3.75
N VAL A 55 0.42 -5.33 -3.47
CA VAL A 55 1.41 -4.89 -4.45
C VAL A 55 2.80 -5.06 -3.84
N VAL A 56 3.73 -5.60 -4.63
CA VAL A 56 5.14 -5.69 -4.26
C VAL A 56 5.86 -4.50 -4.86
N VAL A 57 6.51 -3.71 -4.02
CA VAL A 57 7.23 -2.50 -4.42
C VAL A 57 8.69 -2.61 -4.01
N GLN A 58 9.60 -2.10 -4.84
CA GLN A 58 11.01 -1.98 -4.50
C GLN A 58 11.37 -0.55 -4.11
N ASP A 59 10.79 0.44 -4.80
CA ASP A 59 10.99 1.85 -4.56
C ASP A 59 9.73 2.66 -4.88
N MET A 60 9.80 3.98 -4.70
CA MET A 60 8.67 4.89 -4.91
C MET A 60 8.26 5.02 -6.39
N ALA A 61 9.06 4.57 -7.35
CA ALA A 61 8.68 4.58 -8.76
C ALA A 61 7.79 3.37 -9.12
N ASP A 62 7.90 2.28 -8.35
CA ASP A 62 7.07 1.09 -8.47
C ASP A 62 5.72 1.19 -7.73
N ALA A 63 5.58 2.18 -6.82
CA ALA A 63 4.47 2.30 -5.87
C ALA A 63 3.37 3.28 -6.34
#